data_AF-A0A1V6X6C6-F1
#
_entry.id   AF-A0A1V6X6C6-F1
#
_cell.length_a   1.000
_cell.length_b   1.000
_cell.length_c   1.000
_cell.angle_alpha   90.00
_cell.angle_beta   90.00
_cell.angle_gamma   90.00
#
_symmetry.space_group_name_H-M   'P 1'
#
loop_
_entity.id
_entity.type
_entity.pdbx_description
1 polymer ?
#
loop_
_entity_poly.entity_id
_entity_poly.type
_entity_poly.pdbx_seq_one_letter_code
_entity_poly.pdbx_strand_id
1 'polypeptide(L)'
;MSTSSEAPKASNPTNPPKRNVPKTASEWVTAAVDSQGQYPTLHTLSKVNSASKLTFTDFAAMRALWPTMRKPKQFKPGFDGRAVDKAREVVEDFPELHAYIQQKQIPLKSAQRAGKLQSDSVDMQESLPETRKKRKITPSEQHGKAPESEVEAADISSTSFSEVSAAYNSEITPGPTKDEQLVNDALLLFLRAVLVYQPELKCQWTAHRSPFSTAVFGRNQMNARTDGYLEANGEVFAIVEVKPNTRAPSKRPELLWQETGEMIAWIMHDVKHGRKCGLRRRLLVSQDNHEIFLTIANYDDRYLAYLKNGDTPFGSHQSINQSKFN
;
A
#
# COMPACT_ATOMS: atom_id res chain seq x y z
N MET A 1 -32.89 -34.33 -50.73
CA MET A 1 -32.91 -34.25 -49.26
C MET A 1 -31.49 -34.46 -48.78
N SER A 2 -30.77 -33.37 -48.47
CA SER A 2 -29.42 -33.42 -47.90
C SER A 2 -29.48 -32.76 -46.53
N THR A 3 -29.29 -33.55 -45.48
CA THR A 3 -29.27 -33.08 -44.10
C THR A 3 -27.82 -32.79 -43.70
N SER A 4 -27.48 -31.51 -43.57
CA SER A 4 -26.24 -31.05 -42.93
C SER A 4 -26.30 -31.32 -41.43
N SER A 5 -25.34 -32.11 -40.94
CA SER A 5 -25.05 -32.31 -39.53
C SER A 5 -24.09 -31.22 -39.05
N GLU A 6 -24.58 -30.27 -38.27
CA GLU A 6 -23.78 -29.23 -37.61
C GLU A 6 -23.05 -29.82 -36.39
N ALA A 7 -21.72 -29.69 -36.35
CA ALA A 7 -20.89 -30.10 -35.22
C ALA A 7 -21.06 -29.15 -34.02
N PRO A 8 -20.98 -29.64 -32.77
CA PRO A 8 -21.19 -28.80 -31.59
C PRO A 8 -20.02 -27.81 -31.40
N LYS A 9 -20.38 -26.53 -31.25
CA LYS A 9 -19.46 -25.44 -30.92
C LYS A 9 -18.76 -25.72 -29.60
N ALA A 10 -17.43 -25.67 -29.63
CA ALA A 10 -16.59 -25.71 -28.44
C ALA A 10 -17.00 -24.63 -27.44
N SER A 11 -17.27 -25.04 -26.20
CA SER A 11 -17.52 -24.17 -25.07
C SER A 11 -16.28 -23.29 -24.81
N ASN A 12 -16.48 -21.98 -24.74
CA ASN A 12 -15.49 -21.00 -24.32
C ASN A 12 -14.79 -21.43 -23.02
N PRO A 13 -13.47 -21.21 -22.87
CA PRO A 13 -12.78 -21.48 -21.62
C PRO A 13 -13.32 -20.54 -20.54
N THR A 14 -14.06 -21.11 -19.60
CA THR A 14 -14.47 -20.44 -18.37
C THR A 14 -13.21 -20.00 -17.62
N ASN A 15 -13.07 -18.69 -17.41
CA ASN A 15 -12.03 -18.16 -16.53
C ASN A 15 -12.11 -18.89 -15.17
N PRO A 16 -11.00 -19.39 -14.63
CA PRO A 16 -11.01 -20.06 -13.34
C PRO A 16 -11.58 -19.11 -12.26
N PRO A 17 -12.36 -19.61 -11.30
CA PRO A 17 -12.92 -18.79 -10.24
C PRO A 17 -11.78 -18.09 -9.48
N LYS A 18 -11.93 -16.79 -9.24
CA LYS A 18 -10.96 -15.99 -8.48
C LYS A 18 -10.80 -16.62 -7.10
N ARG A 19 -9.64 -17.24 -6.84
CA ARG A 19 -9.33 -17.85 -5.54
C ARG A 19 -9.06 -16.75 -4.52
N ASN A 20 -9.90 -16.68 -3.50
CA ASN A 20 -9.77 -15.69 -2.43
C ASN A 20 -8.52 -15.96 -1.59
N VAL A 21 -7.93 -14.89 -1.06
CA VAL A 21 -6.83 -14.98 -0.10
C VAL A 21 -7.37 -15.48 1.25
N PRO A 22 -6.81 -16.55 1.84
CA PRO A 22 -7.29 -17.11 3.10
C PRO A 22 -7.13 -16.14 4.27
N LYS A 23 -8.19 -16.01 5.06
CA LYS A 23 -8.23 -15.19 6.27
C LYS A 23 -7.99 -16.00 7.53
N THR A 24 -8.29 -17.30 7.47
CA THR A 24 -8.20 -18.23 8.60
C THR A 24 -7.45 -19.49 8.20
N ALA A 25 -6.96 -20.24 9.19
CA ALA A 25 -6.28 -21.52 8.94
C ALA A 25 -7.21 -22.54 8.25
N SER A 26 -8.50 -22.54 8.59
CA SER A 26 -9.51 -23.41 7.95
C SER A 26 -9.69 -23.05 6.47
N GLU A 27 -9.83 -21.74 6.17
CA GLU A 27 -9.87 -21.27 4.78
C GLU A 27 -8.61 -21.63 4.01
N TRP A 28 -7.44 -21.56 4.66
CA TRP A 28 -6.17 -21.94 4.03
C TRP A 28 -6.12 -23.44 3.72
N VAL A 29 -6.59 -24.30 4.63
CA VAL A 29 -6.66 -25.75 4.39
C VAL A 29 -7.53 -26.04 3.17
N THR A 30 -8.73 -25.47 3.10
CA THR A 30 -9.63 -25.62 1.94
C THR A 30 -8.95 -25.14 0.66
N ALA A 31 -8.38 -23.93 0.68
CA ALA A 31 -7.65 -23.35 -0.44
C ALA A 31 -6.49 -24.23 -0.94
N ALA A 32 -5.69 -24.77 -0.03
CA ALA A 32 -4.53 -25.60 -0.34
C ALA A 32 -4.98 -26.92 -1.02
N VAL A 33 -5.94 -27.61 -0.40
CA VAL A 33 -6.50 -28.87 -0.92
C VAL A 33 -7.14 -28.67 -2.29
N ASP A 34 -7.95 -27.63 -2.48
CA ASP A 34 -8.60 -27.33 -3.77
C ASP A 34 -7.59 -27.03 -4.90
N SER A 35 -6.39 -26.57 -4.54
CA SER A 35 -5.39 -26.15 -5.51
C SER A 35 -4.45 -27.24 -6.00
N GLN A 36 -4.12 -28.21 -5.14
CA GLN A 36 -3.06 -29.21 -5.39
C GLN A 36 -3.40 -30.61 -4.85
N GLY A 37 -4.56 -30.81 -4.21
CA GLY A 37 -4.93 -32.07 -3.55
C GLY A 37 -4.06 -32.46 -2.34
N GLN A 38 -3.10 -31.61 -1.97
CA GLN A 38 -2.15 -31.78 -0.86
C GLN A 38 -1.80 -30.41 -0.26
N TYR A 39 -0.98 -30.41 0.81
CA TYR A 39 -0.43 -29.21 1.43
C TYR A 39 0.92 -28.85 0.81
N PRO A 40 1.00 -27.93 -0.17
CA PRO A 40 2.27 -27.59 -0.78
C PRO A 40 3.19 -26.90 0.24
N THR A 41 4.50 -27.07 0.06
CA THR A 41 5.52 -26.33 0.81
C THR A 41 6.48 -25.68 -0.17
N LEU A 42 7.11 -24.57 0.21
CA LEU A 42 8.11 -23.90 -0.65
C LEU A 42 9.29 -24.83 -1.00
N HIS A 43 9.54 -25.86 -0.20
CA HIS A 43 10.59 -26.87 -0.42
C HIS A 43 10.20 -27.94 -1.44
N THR A 44 8.91 -28.28 -1.54
CA THR A 44 8.40 -29.38 -2.36
C THR A 44 7.89 -28.94 -3.74
N LEU A 45 7.69 -27.64 -3.96
CA LEU A 45 7.35 -27.12 -5.27
C LEU A 45 8.44 -27.42 -6.30
N SER A 46 8.06 -27.60 -7.57
CA SER A 46 9.02 -27.79 -8.67
C SER A 46 9.85 -26.54 -8.94
N LYS A 47 9.25 -25.37 -8.70
CA LYS A 47 9.87 -24.05 -8.78
C LYS A 47 9.03 -23.06 -7.97
N VAL A 48 9.70 -22.09 -7.34
CA VAL A 48 9.05 -20.92 -6.74
C VAL A 48 9.27 -19.71 -7.65
N ASN A 49 8.20 -18.97 -7.93
CA ASN A 49 8.29 -17.75 -8.74
C ASN A 49 8.89 -16.57 -7.95
N SER A 50 9.30 -15.51 -8.64
CA SER A 50 9.64 -14.24 -7.96
C SER A 50 8.41 -13.64 -7.29
N ALA A 51 8.59 -12.82 -6.25
CA ALA A 51 7.50 -12.23 -5.48
C ALA A 51 6.44 -11.54 -6.36
N SER A 52 6.86 -10.75 -7.35
CA SER A 52 5.95 -10.06 -8.30
C SER A 52 5.25 -10.96 -9.33
N LYS A 53 5.55 -12.26 -9.34
CA LYS A 53 5.02 -13.26 -10.29
C LYS A 53 4.49 -14.50 -9.58
N LEU A 54 4.18 -14.40 -8.30
CA LEU A 54 3.67 -15.53 -7.53
C LEU A 54 2.34 -16.00 -8.11
N THR A 55 2.19 -17.31 -8.13
CA THR A 55 0.92 -17.98 -8.40
C THR A 55 0.20 -18.24 -7.07
N PHE A 56 -1.07 -18.62 -7.16
CA PHE A 56 -1.79 -19.07 -5.98
C PHE A 56 -1.10 -20.27 -5.31
N THR A 57 -0.50 -21.19 -6.07
CA THR A 57 0.21 -22.34 -5.51
C THR A 57 1.44 -21.91 -4.72
N ASP A 58 2.22 -20.95 -5.23
CA ASP A 58 3.34 -20.38 -4.49
C ASP A 58 2.86 -19.74 -3.18
N PHE A 59 1.78 -18.94 -3.27
CA PHE A 59 1.18 -18.27 -2.11
C PHE A 59 0.60 -19.26 -1.08
N ALA A 60 -0.09 -20.31 -1.53
CA ALA A 60 -0.61 -21.34 -0.63
C ALA A 60 0.54 -22.04 0.12
N ALA A 61 1.66 -22.31 -0.57
CA ALA A 61 2.86 -22.86 0.04
C ALA A 61 3.53 -21.91 1.06
N MET A 62 3.21 -20.61 1.06
CA MET A 62 3.70 -19.67 2.06
C MET A 62 2.95 -19.77 3.40
N ARG A 63 1.75 -20.36 3.47
CA ARG A 63 0.93 -20.44 4.71
C ARG A 63 0.66 -19.08 5.36
N ALA A 64 0.51 -18.05 4.53
CA ALA A 64 0.14 -16.71 4.98
C ALA A 64 -1.38 -16.58 5.11
N LEU A 65 -1.80 -15.96 6.21
CA LEU A 65 -3.18 -15.60 6.50
C LEU A 65 -3.33 -14.09 6.44
N TRP A 66 -4.33 -13.64 5.70
CA TRP A 66 -4.70 -12.23 5.56
C TRP A 66 -6.08 -11.97 6.16
N PRO A 67 -6.19 -11.79 7.50
CA PRO A 67 -7.42 -11.33 8.12
C PRO A 67 -8.00 -10.07 7.47
N THR A 68 -9.30 -9.85 7.66
CA THR A 68 -9.98 -8.65 7.16
C THR A 68 -9.24 -7.39 7.59
N MET A 69 -8.99 -6.51 6.62
CA MET A 69 -8.36 -5.21 6.83
C MET A 69 -9.08 -4.45 7.95
N ARG A 70 -8.29 -3.95 8.90
CA ARG A 70 -8.82 -3.22 10.05
C ARG A 70 -8.98 -1.75 9.71
N LYS A 71 -9.98 -1.10 10.31
CA LYS A 71 -10.05 0.36 10.33
C LYS A 71 -8.91 0.91 11.18
N PRO A 72 -8.39 2.13 10.91
CA PRO A 72 -7.34 2.77 11.72
C PRO A 72 -7.56 2.68 13.23
N LYS A 73 -8.77 3.02 13.70
CA LYS A 73 -9.15 2.98 15.13
C LYS A 73 -9.08 1.58 15.76
N GLN A 74 -9.11 0.52 14.95
CA GLN A 74 -9.05 -0.88 15.38
C GLN A 74 -7.69 -1.52 15.10
N PHE A 75 -6.81 -0.81 14.42
CA PHE A 75 -5.46 -1.27 14.12
C PHE A 75 -4.59 -1.14 15.36
N LYS A 76 -4.38 -2.29 16.01
CA LYS A 76 -3.45 -2.41 17.13
C LYS A 76 -2.17 -3.04 16.58
N PRO A 77 -1.12 -2.24 16.32
CA PRO A 77 0.11 -2.77 15.74
C PRO A 77 0.90 -3.69 16.68
N GLY A 78 0.48 -3.78 17.96
CA GLY A 78 1.12 -4.61 18.98
C GLY A 78 2.44 -4.04 19.50
N PHE A 79 2.70 -2.76 19.26
CA PHE A 79 3.83 -2.06 19.89
C PHE A 79 3.63 -2.02 21.42
N ASP A 80 4.73 -2.03 22.18
CA ASP A 80 4.63 -1.87 23.62
C ASP A 80 4.16 -0.45 23.97
N GLY A 81 3.61 -0.28 25.18
CA GLY A 81 3.07 1.02 25.61
C GLY A 81 4.09 2.14 25.48
N ARG A 82 5.35 1.87 25.86
CA ARG A 82 6.46 2.84 25.77
C ARG A 82 6.71 3.33 24.36
N ALA A 83 6.71 2.44 23.36
CA ALA A 83 6.88 2.87 21.97
C ALA A 83 5.71 3.72 21.48
N VAL A 84 4.48 3.42 21.91
CA VAL A 84 3.30 4.24 21.60
C VAL A 84 3.36 5.60 22.29
N ASP A 85 3.75 5.63 23.56
CA ASP A 85 3.88 6.85 24.35
C ASP A 85 4.97 7.74 23.76
N LYS A 86 6.12 7.16 23.40
CA LYS A 86 7.18 7.91 22.71
C LYS A 86 6.72 8.44 21.36
N ALA A 87 6.05 7.62 20.55
CA ALA A 87 5.51 8.09 19.27
C ALA A 87 4.49 9.24 19.46
N ARG A 88 3.69 9.20 20.53
CA ARG A 88 2.76 10.29 20.88
C ARG A 88 3.49 11.56 21.28
N GLU A 89 4.49 11.46 22.15
CA GLU A 89 5.36 12.59 22.54
C GLU A 89 5.95 13.27 21.31
N VAL A 90 6.49 12.49 20.37
CA VAL A 90 7.05 13.00 19.11
C VAL A 90 6.01 13.73 18.26
N VAL A 91 4.79 13.18 18.15
CA VAL A 91 3.72 13.80 17.38
C VAL A 91 3.17 15.06 18.07
N GLU A 92 3.08 15.06 19.40
CA GLU A 92 2.65 16.21 20.19
C GLU A 92 3.64 17.37 20.07
N ASP A 93 4.94 17.08 20.02
CA ASP A 93 6.01 18.07 19.88
C ASP A 93 6.34 18.45 18.41
N PHE A 94 5.47 18.10 17.45
CA PHE A 94 5.68 18.36 16.03
C PHE A 94 4.81 19.52 15.51
N PRO A 95 5.25 20.80 15.66
CA PRO A 95 4.44 21.97 15.36
C PRO A 95 4.05 22.09 13.89
N GLU A 96 4.86 21.64 12.93
CA GLU A 96 4.53 21.72 11.50
C GLU A 96 3.50 20.67 11.11
N LEU A 97 3.47 19.50 11.76
CA LEU A 97 2.38 18.54 11.61
C LEU A 97 1.08 19.15 12.15
N HIS A 98 1.12 19.81 13.31
CA HIS A 98 -0.05 20.54 13.84
C HIS A 98 -0.50 21.65 12.89
N ALA A 99 0.42 22.45 12.35
CA ALA A 99 0.12 23.51 11.40
C ALA A 99 -0.50 22.95 10.11
N TYR A 100 0.02 21.84 9.60
CA TYR A 100 -0.53 21.13 8.44
C TYR A 100 -1.95 20.63 8.72
N ILE A 101 -2.16 19.94 9.85
CA ILE A 101 -3.48 19.42 10.26
C ILE A 101 -4.47 20.58 10.41
N GLN A 102 -4.07 21.68 11.05
CA GLN A 102 -4.88 22.88 11.20
C GLN A 102 -5.23 23.50 9.83
N GLN A 103 -4.25 23.63 8.93
CA GLN A 103 -4.48 24.14 7.57
C GLN A 103 -5.51 23.29 6.81
N LYS A 104 -5.51 21.96 7.01
CA LYS A 104 -6.49 21.04 6.42
C LYS A 104 -7.87 21.09 7.09
N GLN A 105 -7.93 21.47 8.37
CA GLN A 105 -9.19 21.71 9.09
C GLN A 105 -9.84 23.05 8.72
N ILE A 106 -9.11 24.00 8.13
CA ILE A 106 -9.71 25.25 7.62
C ILE A 106 -10.65 24.90 6.46
N PRO A 107 -11.97 25.16 6.60
CA PRO A 107 -12.88 25.00 5.47
C PRO A 107 -12.39 25.89 4.33
N LEU A 108 -12.35 25.34 3.12
CA LEU A 108 -12.00 26.02 1.86
C LEU A 108 -13.05 27.11 1.46
N LYS A 109 -13.53 27.90 2.41
CA LYS A 109 -14.52 28.97 2.25
C LYS A 109 -13.91 30.38 2.22
N SER A 110 -12.62 30.55 2.55
CA SER A 110 -11.97 31.87 2.57
C SER A 110 -11.21 32.23 1.28
N ALA A 111 -11.00 31.28 0.35
CA ALA A 111 -10.35 31.58 -0.94
C ALA A 111 -11.25 32.33 -1.94
N GLN A 112 -12.53 32.58 -1.62
CA GLN A 112 -13.43 33.39 -2.45
C GLN A 112 -13.47 34.88 -2.09
N ARG A 113 -12.66 35.33 -1.12
CA ARG A 113 -12.49 36.75 -0.78
C ARG A 113 -11.01 37.12 -0.62
N ALA A 114 -10.19 36.84 -1.63
CA ALA A 114 -8.97 37.60 -1.87
C ALA A 114 -9.12 38.22 -3.26
N GLY A 115 -9.31 39.53 -3.28
CA GLY A 115 -9.59 40.29 -4.48
C GLY A 115 -8.49 40.18 -5.54
N LYS A 116 -8.89 40.53 -6.78
CA LYS A 116 -8.04 40.95 -7.89
C LYS A 116 -6.59 41.23 -7.48
N LEU A 117 -5.73 40.24 -7.64
CA LEU A 117 -4.32 40.49 -7.95
C LEU A 117 -4.25 40.52 -9.47
N GLN A 118 -4.10 41.73 -9.99
CA GLN A 118 -3.72 41.97 -11.37
C GLN A 118 -2.46 41.15 -11.66
N SER A 119 -2.47 40.42 -12.76
CA SER A 119 -1.27 39.81 -13.30
C SER A 119 -0.37 40.94 -13.81
N ASP A 120 0.62 41.32 -13.01
CA ASP A 120 1.79 42.01 -13.53
C ASP A 120 2.62 40.96 -14.28
N SER A 121 2.26 40.80 -15.55
CA SER A 121 3.01 40.06 -16.54
C SER A 121 4.30 40.83 -16.80
N VAL A 122 5.40 40.36 -16.21
CA VAL A 122 6.73 40.82 -16.60
C VAL A 122 7.06 40.18 -17.94
N ASP A 123 7.11 41.02 -18.97
CA ASP A 123 7.63 40.71 -20.30
C ASP A 123 9.04 40.11 -20.19
N MET A 124 9.21 38.90 -20.71
CA MET A 124 10.48 38.46 -21.24
C MET A 124 10.22 37.90 -22.63
N GLN A 125 10.37 38.78 -23.63
CA GLN A 125 10.42 38.41 -25.03
C GLN A 125 11.65 37.52 -25.27
N GLU A 126 11.43 36.31 -25.76
CA GLU A 126 12.43 35.63 -26.56
C GLU A 126 11.78 35.19 -27.88
N SER A 127 12.34 35.73 -28.95
CA SER A 127 11.94 35.60 -30.35
C SER A 127 12.06 34.16 -30.87
N LEU A 128 11.11 33.74 -31.73
CA LEU A 128 11.30 33.17 -33.09
C LEU A 128 9.97 32.61 -33.64
N PRO A 129 9.82 32.45 -34.98
CA PRO A 129 8.66 33.00 -35.70
C PRO A 129 7.56 31.99 -36.10
N GLU A 130 6.46 32.61 -36.51
CA GLU A 130 5.19 32.13 -37.04
C GLU A 130 5.18 30.82 -37.85
N THR A 131 4.10 30.05 -37.70
CA THR A 131 3.19 29.81 -38.83
C THR A 131 1.80 29.31 -38.38
N ARG A 132 0.81 30.23 -38.49
CA ARG A 132 -0.41 30.04 -39.29
C ARG A 132 -1.31 28.82 -38.99
N LYS A 133 -2.48 29.05 -38.38
CA LYS A 133 -3.79 29.18 -39.08
C LYS A 133 -4.97 29.38 -38.11
N LYS A 134 -5.76 30.41 -38.46
CA LYS A 134 -7.03 30.86 -37.87
C LYS A 134 -8.21 29.95 -38.22
N ARG A 135 -9.17 29.78 -37.30
CA ARG A 135 -10.60 30.18 -37.39
C ARG A 135 -11.38 29.48 -36.26
N LYS A 136 -11.91 30.19 -35.26
CA LYS A 136 -13.10 31.09 -35.22
C LYS A 136 -14.39 30.28 -35.06
N ILE A 137 -15.07 30.41 -33.92
CA ILE A 137 -16.52 30.55 -33.75
C ILE A 137 -16.76 31.35 -32.45
N THR A 138 -17.58 32.38 -32.55
CA THR A 138 -18.07 33.31 -31.51
C THR A 138 -19.36 32.77 -30.82
N PRO A 139 -19.85 33.39 -29.73
CA PRO A 139 -20.67 32.77 -28.69
C PRO A 139 -22.17 33.13 -28.78
N SER A 140 -23.00 32.48 -27.98
CA SER A 140 -24.30 33.01 -27.58
C SER A 140 -24.47 33.04 -26.06
N GLU A 141 -25.05 34.14 -25.62
CA GLU A 141 -25.42 34.54 -24.27
C GLU A 141 -26.49 33.61 -23.64
N GLN A 142 -26.61 33.60 -22.30
CA GLN A 142 -27.82 34.10 -21.63
C GLN A 142 -27.72 34.10 -20.09
N HIS A 143 -28.42 35.08 -19.54
CA HIS A 143 -28.57 35.51 -18.14
C HIS A 143 -29.31 34.51 -17.25
N GLY A 144 -29.07 34.59 -15.94
CA GLY A 144 -30.00 34.11 -14.90
C GLY A 144 -29.54 34.45 -13.48
N LYS A 145 -30.13 35.49 -12.87
CA LYS A 145 -29.97 35.90 -11.46
C LYS A 145 -30.86 35.06 -10.54
N ALA A 146 -30.39 34.77 -9.32
CA ALA A 146 -31.23 34.49 -8.15
C ALA A 146 -30.50 34.88 -6.83
N PRO A 147 -31.22 35.18 -5.72
CA PRO A 147 -30.76 36.08 -4.66
C PRO A 147 -30.21 35.40 -3.39
N GLU A 148 -29.54 36.22 -2.58
CA GLU A 148 -28.97 35.96 -1.26
C GLU A 148 -30.04 35.70 -0.18
N SER A 149 -29.69 34.89 0.82
CA SER A 149 -30.30 34.93 2.15
C SER A 149 -29.27 34.59 3.23
N GLU A 150 -29.32 35.36 4.31
CA GLU A 150 -28.40 35.42 5.44
C GLU A 150 -28.73 34.42 6.58
N VAL A 151 -27.64 34.06 7.27
CA VAL A 151 -27.42 33.76 8.71
C VAL A 151 -28.33 32.80 9.48
N GLU A 152 -27.70 31.82 10.13
CA GLU A 152 -27.81 31.66 11.58
C GLU A 152 -26.57 30.96 12.17
N ALA A 153 -26.10 31.48 13.30
CA ALA A 153 -24.95 31.01 14.06
C ALA A 153 -25.43 30.13 15.22
N ALA A 154 -24.81 28.96 15.39
CA ALA A 154 -24.94 28.17 16.61
C ALA A 154 -23.62 27.46 16.95
N ASP A 155 -23.03 27.98 18.01
CA ASP A 155 -22.43 27.31 19.17
C ASP A 155 -21.24 26.35 19.03
N ILE A 156 -20.23 26.65 19.85
CA ILE A 156 -18.90 26.03 19.92
C ILE A 156 -18.85 25.22 21.21
N SER A 157 -18.89 23.88 21.16
CA SER A 157 -18.24 23.06 22.19
C SER A 157 -18.13 21.57 21.83
N SER A 158 -16.89 21.12 21.70
CA SER A 158 -16.32 19.78 22.03
C SER A 158 -15.32 19.36 20.95
N THR A 159 -14.05 19.71 21.17
CA THR A 159 -12.92 19.28 20.35
C THR A 159 -12.59 17.82 20.65
N SER A 160 -13.46 16.93 20.15
CA SER A 160 -13.05 15.57 19.83
C SER A 160 -12.02 15.67 18.71
N PHE A 161 -10.85 15.04 18.86
CA PHE A 161 -9.87 14.88 17.80
C PHE A 161 -10.55 14.23 16.58
N SER A 162 -11.01 15.05 15.65
CA SER A 162 -11.63 14.59 14.41
C SER A 162 -10.59 13.92 13.53
N GLU A 163 -11.00 12.86 12.85
CA GLU A 163 -10.25 12.20 11.77
C GLU A 163 -9.91 13.23 10.68
N VAL A 164 -8.77 13.90 10.81
CA VAL A 164 -8.23 14.72 9.73
C VAL A 164 -7.57 13.78 8.75
N SER A 165 -8.33 13.40 7.72
CA SER A 165 -7.78 12.73 6.56
C SER A 165 -7.22 13.78 5.61
N ALA A 166 -6.01 13.56 5.12
CA ALA A 166 -5.45 14.30 3.99
C ALA A 166 -6.06 13.86 2.64
N ALA A 167 -7.19 13.15 2.68
CA ALA A 167 -7.84 12.55 1.53
C ALA A 167 -8.16 13.57 0.42
N TYR A 168 -7.95 13.06 -0.80
CA TYR A 168 -8.58 13.52 -2.01
C TYR A 168 -10.12 13.55 -1.83
N ASN A 169 -10.65 14.72 -1.49
CA ASN A 169 -12.07 14.92 -1.15
C ASN A 169 -12.91 15.23 -2.40
N SER A 170 -12.67 14.52 -3.50
CA SER A 170 -13.47 14.67 -4.72
C SER A 170 -14.20 13.36 -5.01
N GLU A 171 -15.46 13.46 -5.44
CA GLU A 171 -16.31 12.33 -5.87
C GLU A 171 -15.75 11.56 -7.09
N ILE A 172 -14.59 11.99 -7.60
CA ILE A 172 -13.88 11.36 -8.70
C ILE A 172 -12.97 10.29 -8.10
N THR A 173 -13.00 9.06 -8.61
CA THR A 173 -11.95 8.09 -8.30
C THR A 173 -10.71 8.47 -9.12
N PRO A 174 -9.56 8.81 -8.50
CA PRO A 174 -8.40 9.21 -9.26
C PRO A 174 -7.93 8.03 -10.13
N GLY A 175 -7.65 8.32 -11.40
CA GLY A 175 -7.07 7.35 -12.32
C GLY A 175 -5.66 6.91 -11.87
N PRO A 176 -5.08 5.89 -12.52
CA PRO A 176 -3.73 5.46 -12.25
C PRO A 176 -2.75 6.64 -12.38
N THR A 177 -1.75 6.71 -11.51
CA THR A 177 -0.67 7.69 -11.71
C THR A 177 0.09 7.35 -12.99
N LYS A 178 0.61 8.38 -13.67
CA LYS A 178 1.37 8.20 -14.92
C LYS A 178 2.65 7.40 -14.70
N ASP A 179 3.22 7.50 -13.51
CA ASP A 179 4.47 6.87 -13.13
C ASP A 179 4.36 6.33 -11.69
N GLU A 180 4.83 5.11 -11.47
CA GLU A 180 4.94 4.47 -10.16
C GLU A 180 6.04 5.15 -9.32
N GLN A 181 7.09 5.67 -9.98
CA GLN A 181 8.17 6.38 -9.31
C GLN A 181 7.70 7.66 -8.61
N LEU A 182 6.70 8.36 -9.17
CA LEU A 182 6.10 9.53 -8.52
C LEU A 182 5.41 9.16 -7.19
N VAL A 183 4.79 7.98 -7.12
CA VAL A 183 4.17 7.49 -5.88
C VAL A 183 5.25 7.13 -4.87
N ASN A 184 6.32 6.46 -5.32
CA ASN A 184 7.46 6.13 -4.46
C ASN A 184 8.14 7.37 -3.88
N ASP A 185 8.45 8.34 -4.72
CA ASP A 185 9.13 9.58 -4.30
C ASP A 185 8.27 10.37 -3.31
N ALA A 186 6.97 10.46 -3.55
CA ALA A 186 6.03 11.12 -2.63
C ALA A 186 5.97 10.39 -1.28
N LEU A 187 5.85 9.07 -1.28
CA LEU A 187 5.81 8.27 -0.04
C LEU A 187 7.12 8.41 0.75
N LEU A 188 8.26 8.25 0.08
CA LEU A 188 9.57 8.33 0.73
C LEU A 188 9.86 9.75 1.24
N LEU A 189 9.44 10.79 0.52
CA LEU A 189 9.57 12.17 1.00
C LEU A 189 8.77 12.37 2.29
N PHE A 190 7.52 11.89 2.33
CA PHE A 190 6.68 11.94 3.52
C PHE A 190 7.33 11.16 4.69
N LEU A 191 7.76 9.93 4.46
CA LEU A 191 8.38 9.09 5.49
C LEU A 191 9.70 9.66 6.02
N ARG A 192 10.51 10.30 5.17
CA ARG A 192 11.72 11.02 5.58
C ARG A 192 11.39 12.24 6.42
N ALA A 193 10.37 13.01 6.04
CA ALA A 193 9.93 14.16 6.82
C ALA A 193 9.54 13.77 8.25
N VAL A 194 8.90 12.61 8.44
CA VAL A 194 8.60 12.06 9.78
C VAL A 194 9.89 11.81 10.60
N LEU A 195 10.99 11.41 9.97
CA LEU A 195 12.26 11.17 10.67
C LEU A 195 13.08 12.43 10.95
N VAL A 196 12.86 13.54 10.23
CA VAL A 196 13.58 14.82 10.46
C VAL A 196 13.43 15.28 11.91
N TYR A 197 12.28 14.99 12.52
CA TYR A 197 11.95 15.38 13.88
C TYR A 197 12.49 14.42 14.94
N GLN A 198 13.18 13.35 14.52
CA GLN A 198 13.73 12.30 15.39
C GLN A 198 15.19 11.96 15.02
N PRO A 199 16.10 12.95 15.01
CA PRO A 199 17.49 12.75 14.60
C PRO A 199 18.24 11.71 15.45
N GLU A 200 17.79 11.47 16.69
CA GLU A 200 18.37 10.49 17.60
C GLU A 200 18.18 9.03 17.15
N LEU A 201 17.16 8.73 16.33
CA LEU A 201 16.85 7.36 15.92
C LEU A 201 17.90 6.77 14.97
N LYS A 202 18.79 7.60 14.41
CA LYS A 202 19.88 7.19 13.48
C LYS A 202 19.41 6.18 12.44
N CYS A 203 18.22 6.43 11.90
CA CYS A 203 17.56 5.59 10.91
C CYS A 203 17.29 6.40 9.64
N GLN A 204 17.20 5.73 8.50
CA GLN A 204 16.97 6.39 7.22
C GLN A 204 16.08 5.56 6.31
N TRP A 205 15.18 6.27 5.62
CA TRP A 205 14.40 5.72 4.52
C TRP A 205 15.18 5.86 3.21
N THR A 206 15.36 4.74 2.51
CA THR A 206 16.07 4.68 1.24
C THR A 206 15.17 4.17 0.11
N ALA A 207 15.38 4.71 -1.08
CA ALA A 207 14.79 4.23 -2.34
C ALA A 207 15.60 3.06 -2.94
N HIS A 208 16.71 2.68 -2.29
CA HIS A 208 17.49 1.53 -2.71
C HIS A 208 16.62 0.28 -2.65
N ARG A 209 16.65 -0.52 -3.71
CA ARG A 209 15.93 -1.79 -3.73
C ARG A 209 16.55 -2.72 -2.69
N SER A 210 15.69 -3.28 -1.85
CA SER A 210 16.07 -4.04 -0.66
C SER A 210 17.28 -5.00 -0.80
N PRO A 211 18.04 -5.25 0.30
CA PRO A 211 19.13 -6.22 0.33
C PRO A 211 18.68 -7.69 0.31
N PHE A 212 17.41 -8.00 0.56
CA PHE A 212 16.89 -9.38 0.69
C PHE A 212 16.47 -9.99 -0.67
N SER A 213 17.36 -9.87 -1.66
CA SER A 213 17.07 -10.17 -3.07
C SER A 213 16.75 -11.63 -3.37
N THR A 214 17.20 -12.59 -2.53
CA THR A 214 16.95 -14.02 -2.72
C THR A 214 16.70 -14.74 -1.39
N ALA A 215 15.52 -15.36 -1.27
CA ALA A 215 15.16 -16.29 -0.20
C ALA A 215 15.31 -17.74 -0.69
N VAL A 216 15.87 -18.63 0.14
CA VAL A 216 16.15 -20.02 -0.24
C VAL A 216 15.31 -20.98 0.61
N PHE A 217 14.70 -21.97 -0.05
CA PHE A 217 13.83 -23.00 0.54
C PHE A 217 14.24 -24.38 -0.02
N GLY A 218 15.23 -25.01 0.62
CA GLY A 218 15.78 -26.28 0.14
C GLY A 218 16.45 -26.10 -1.22
N ARG A 219 15.89 -26.74 -2.26
CA ARG A 219 16.36 -26.60 -3.66
C ARG A 219 15.69 -25.44 -4.41
N ASN A 220 14.70 -24.79 -3.82
CA ASN A 220 13.99 -23.66 -4.41
C ASN A 220 14.53 -22.32 -3.90
N GLN A 221 14.26 -21.28 -4.68
CA GLN A 221 14.54 -19.91 -4.29
C GLN A 221 13.49 -18.95 -4.83
N MET A 222 13.27 -17.86 -4.11
CA MET A 222 12.38 -16.78 -4.50
C MET A 222 13.16 -15.48 -4.49
N ASN A 223 13.07 -14.72 -5.58
CA ASN A 223 13.59 -13.37 -5.62
C ASN A 223 12.49 -12.37 -5.23
N ALA A 224 12.84 -11.42 -4.36
CA ALA A 224 11.97 -10.32 -3.95
C ALA A 224 12.73 -9.00 -4.07
N ARG A 225 12.02 -7.94 -4.43
CA ARG A 225 12.53 -6.57 -4.50
C ARG A 225 11.45 -5.68 -3.92
N THR A 226 11.87 -4.63 -3.25
CA THR A 226 10.98 -3.62 -2.68
C THR A 226 11.34 -2.26 -3.26
N ASP A 227 10.41 -1.31 -3.17
CA ASP A 227 10.58 0.06 -3.68
C ASP A 227 11.37 0.97 -2.73
N GLY A 228 11.56 0.49 -1.50
CA GLY A 228 12.42 1.11 -0.51
C GLY A 228 12.42 0.33 0.79
N TYR A 229 13.12 0.86 1.79
CA TYR A 229 13.14 0.32 3.14
C TYR A 229 13.63 1.35 4.18
N LEU A 230 13.30 1.11 5.44
CA LEU A 230 13.86 1.78 6.60
C LEU A 230 15.01 0.95 7.15
N GLU A 231 16.18 1.56 7.30
CA GLU A 231 17.33 0.93 7.96
C GLU A 231 17.86 1.73 9.14
N ALA A 232 18.40 1.02 10.12
CA ALA A 232 19.17 1.58 11.21
C ALA A 232 20.25 0.58 11.62
N ASN A 233 21.48 1.06 11.85
CA ASN A 233 22.62 0.22 12.29
C ASN A 233 22.86 -1.04 11.43
N GLY A 234 22.62 -0.95 10.12
CA GLY A 234 22.78 -2.06 9.17
C GLY A 234 21.65 -3.11 9.21
N GLU A 235 20.56 -2.87 9.96
CA GLU A 235 19.38 -3.73 9.97
C GLU A 235 18.18 -3.02 9.32
N VAL A 236 17.35 -3.78 8.61
CA VAL A 236 16.09 -3.28 8.06
C VAL A 236 14.99 -3.36 9.13
N PHE A 237 14.15 -2.32 9.24
CA PHE A 237 13.05 -2.24 10.21
C PHE A 237 11.66 -2.10 9.57
N ALA A 238 11.60 -1.66 8.32
CA ALA A 238 10.39 -1.62 7.52
C ALA A 238 10.74 -1.68 6.04
N ILE A 239 9.79 -2.09 5.21
CA ILE A 239 9.94 -2.14 3.76
C ILE A 239 8.85 -1.29 3.10
N VAL A 240 9.10 -0.84 1.87
CA VAL A 240 8.19 -0.01 1.08
C VAL A 240 7.80 -0.71 -0.21
N GLU A 241 6.51 -0.65 -0.55
CA GLU A 241 5.97 -1.13 -1.83
C GLU A 241 4.96 -0.10 -2.34
N VAL A 242 5.03 0.27 -3.62
CA VAL A 242 4.09 1.22 -4.22
C VAL A 242 3.40 0.65 -5.44
N LYS A 243 2.19 1.15 -5.70
CA LYS A 243 1.45 0.89 -6.92
C LYS A 243 0.80 2.16 -7.46
N PRO A 244 0.76 2.34 -8.79
CA PRO A 244 0.15 3.53 -9.39
C PRO A 244 -1.39 3.51 -9.34
N ASN A 245 -1.98 2.35 -9.05
CA ASN A 245 -3.43 2.12 -9.02
C ASN A 245 -3.93 2.01 -7.59
N THR A 246 -5.21 2.29 -7.36
CA THR A 246 -5.88 2.04 -6.07
C THR A 246 -5.96 0.55 -5.73
N ARG A 247 -6.07 0.26 -4.44
CA ARG A 247 -6.07 -1.12 -3.94
C ARG A 247 -7.40 -1.81 -4.20
N ALA A 248 -7.39 -2.99 -4.84
CA ALA A 248 -8.59 -3.79 -5.05
C ALA A 248 -8.32 -5.30 -4.83
N PRO A 249 -8.14 -5.77 -3.58
CA PRO A 249 -7.61 -7.11 -3.30
C PRO A 249 -8.51 -8.25 -3.80
N SER A 250 -9.83 -8.05 -3.83
CA SER A 250 -10.78 -9.03 -4.40
C SER A 250 -10.67 -9.14 -5.93
N LYS A 251 -10.14 -8.10 -6.59
CA LYS A 251 -9.93 -8.06 -8.04
C LYS A 251 -8.49 -8.39 -8.42
N ARG A 252 -7.53 -8.15 -7.51
CA ARG A 252 -6.07 -8.28 -7.70
C ARG A 252 -5.42 -8.94 -6.47
N PRO A 253 -5.69 -10.22 -6.18
CA PRO A 253 -5.09 -10.91 -5.05
C PRO A 253 -3.56 -11.06 -5.16
N GLU A 254 -3.02 -10.95 -6.38
CA GLU A 254 -1.59 -11.06 -6.69
C GLU A 254 -0.75 -10.00 -5.95
N LEU A 255 -1.34 -8.84 -5.64
CA LEU A 255 -0.70 -7.82 -4.83
C LEU A 255 -0.38 -8.35 -3.43
N LEU A 256 -1.36 -8.98 -2.76
CA LEU A 256 -1.16 -9.54 -1.42
C LEU A 256 -0.17 -10.70 -1.44
N TRP A 257 -0.14 -11.47 -2.53
CA TRP A 257 0.84 -12.53 -2.71
C TRP A 257 2.25 -11.95 -2.80
N GLN A 258 2.44 -10.91 -3.61
CA GLN A 258 3.70 -10.20 -3.73
C GLN A 258 4.17 -9.64 -2.37
N GLU A 259 3.32 -8.90 -1.67
CA GLU A 259 3.62 -8.33 -0.35
C GLU A 259 4.02 -9.43 0.65
N THR A 260 3.35 -10.59 0.60
CA THR A 260 3.70 -11.77 1.41
C THR A 260 5.10 -12.29 1.06
N GLY A 261 5.40 -12.43 -0.23
CA GLY A 261 6.69 -12.90 -0.72
C GLY A 261 7.85 -12.01 -0.27
N GLU A 262 7.69 -10.69 -0.32
CA GLU A 262 8.68 -9.73 0.15
C GLU A 262 8.92 -9.82 1.66
N MET A 263 7.86 -9.93 2.46
CA MET A 263 7.98 -10.13 3.90
C MET A 263 8.71 -11.43 4.25
N ILE A 264 8.39 -12.52 3.55
CA ILE A 264 9.07 -13.81 3.76
C ILE A 264 10.54 -13.72 3.34
N ALA A 265 10.85 -13.05 2.23
CA ALA A 265 12.23 -12.83 1.81
C ALA A 265 13.03 -12.06 2.86
N TRP A 266 12.43 -11.03 3.47
CA TRP A 266 13.03 -10.32 4.59
C TRP A 266 13.21 -11.21 5.82
N ILE A 267 12.24 -12.05 6.19
CA ILE A 267 12.39 -13.02 7.29
C ILE A 267 13.58 -13.97 7.04
N MET A 268 13.69 -14.52 5.83
CA MET A 268 14.75 -15.46 5.48
C MET A 268 16.13 -14.79 5.41
N HIS A 269 16.18 -13.52 4.99
CA HIS A 269 17.40 -12.72 5.06
C HIS A 269 17.88 -12.55 6.50
N ASP A 270 16.98 -12.20 7.41
CA ASP A 270 17.30 -11.99 8.82
C ASP A 270 17.77 -13.27 9.51
N VAL A 271 17.18 -14.42 9.13
CA VAL A 271 17.66 -15.74 9.54
C VAL A 271 19.11 -15.96 9.10
N LYS A 272 19.40 -15.72 7.82
CA LYS A 272 20.70 -16.00 7.23
C LYS A 272 21.81 -15.15 7.84
N HIS A 273 21.52 -13.89 8.15
CA HIS A 273 22.50 -12.91 8.62
C HIS A 273 22.51 -12.72 10.14
N GLY A 274 21.63 -13.42 10.88
CA GLY A 274 21.58 -13.34 12.34
C GLY A 274 21.15 -11.97 12.85
N ARG A 275 19.91 -11.56 12.53
CA ARG A 275 19.33 -10.31 13.03
C ARG A 275 19.53 -10.15 14.55
N LYS A 276 20.05 -9.00 14.96
CA LYS A 276 20.30 -8.59 16.34
C LYS A 276 19.02 -8.10 17.00
N CYS A 277 18.20 -7.37 16.26
CA CYS A 277 16.90 -6.90 16.75
C CYS A 277 15.93 -8.08 16.95
N GLY A 278 15.51 -8.32 18.19
CA GLY A 278 14.61 -9.42 18.58
C GLY A 278 13.14 -9.28 18.16
N LEU A 279 12.77 -8.22 17.41
CA LEU A 279 11.39 -8.02 16.97
C LEU A 279 11.00 -9.06 15.90
N ARG A 280 10.11 -9.98 16.27
CA ARG A 280 9.51 -11.00 15.37
C ARG A 280 8.29 -10.48 14.60
N ARG A 281 8.43 -9.26 14.08
CA ARG A 281 7.41 -8.59 13.30
C ARG A 281 8.03 -7.89 12.11
N ARG A 282 7.30 -7.81 11.01
CA ARG A 282 7.76 -7.17 9.77
C ARG A 282 6.73 -6.12 9.36
N LEU A 283 7.19 -4.87 9.25
CA LEU A 283 6.36 -3.75 8.82
C LEU A 283 6.59 -3.52 7.32
N LEU A 284 5.49 -3.52 6.58
CA LEU A 284 5.42 -3.00 5.22
C LEU A 284 4.58 -1.73 5.26
N VAL A 285 5.15 -0.65 4.76
CA VAL A 285 4.44 0.58 4.44
C VAL A 285 4.21 0.58 2.94
N SER A 286 2.96 0.53 2.50
CA SER A 286 2.66 0.55 1.07
C SER A 286 1.79 1.74 0.68
N GLN A 287 1.92 2.19 -0.56
CA GLN A 287 1.04 3.22 -1.12
C GLN A 287 0.49 2.79 -2.48
N ASP A 288 -0.83 2.70 -2.56
CA ASP A 288 -1.56 2.38 -3.76
C ASP A 288 -2.28 3.67 -4.22
N ASN A 289 -1.70 4.34 -5.20
CA ASN A 289 -2.14 5.66 -5.67
C ASN A 289 -2.13 6.70 -4.54
N HIS A 290 -3.28 7.07 -3.99
CA HIS A 290 -3.43 8.07 -2.91
C HIS A 290 -3.69 7.43 -1.55
N GLU A 291 -3.67 6.10 -1.45
CA GLU A 291 -4.02 5.36 -0.24
C GLU A 291 -2.75 4.75 0.39
N ILE A 292 -2.49 5.04 1.66
CA ILE A 292 -1.36 4.47 2.39
C ILE A 292 -1.85 3.29 3.25
N PHE A 293 -1.08 2.20 3.28
CA PHE A 293 -1.39 1.03 4.10
C PHE A 293 -0.22 0.70 5.00
N LEU A 294 -0.54 0.35 6.25
CA LEU A 294 0.41 -0.27 7.17
C LEU A 294 0.06 -1.74 7.30
N THR A 295 1.05 -2.59 7.04
CA THR A 295 0.89 -4.03 7.08
C THR A 295 1.92 -4.65 8.02
N ILE A 296 1.45 -5.40 9.01
CA ILE A 296 2.29 -6.05 10.02
C ILE A 296 2.14 -7.56 9.90
N ALA A 297 3.25 -8.20 9.52
CA ALA A 297 3.41 -9.64 9.56
C ALA A 297 3.87 -10.09 10.95
N ASN A 298 3.11 -10.97 11.58
CA ASN A 298 3.46 -11.66 12.83
C ASN A 298 3.73 -13.13 12.52
N TYR A 299 4.79 -13.69 13.10
CA TYR A 299 5.14 -15.09 12.95
C TYR A 299 5.85 -15.61 14.21
N ASP A 300 5.78 -16.92 14.42
CA ASP A 300 6.40 -17.60 15.55
C ASP A 300 7.56 -18.51 15.11
N ASP A 301 8.19 -19.18 16.08
CA ASP A 301 9.27 -20.15 15.81
C ASP A 301 8.82 -21.35 14.98
N ARG A 302 7.55 -21.74 15.08
CA ARG A 302 7.01 -22.87 14.31
C ARG A 302 6.91 -22.51 12.84
N TYR A 303 6.43 -21.30 12.52
CA TYR A 303 6.44 -20.79 11.15
C TYR A 303 7.85 -20.60 10.61
N LEU A 304 8.78 -20.14 11.46
CA LEU A 304 10.18 -20.01 11.07
C LEU A 304 10.82 -21.37 10.76
N ALA A 305 10.58 -22.38 11.59
CA ALA A 305 11.04 -23.75 11.35
C ALA A 305 10.45 -24.32 10.06
N TYR A 306 9.16 -24.07 9.80
CA TYR A 306 8.50 -24.44 8.55
C TYR A 306 9.20 -23.83 7.33
N LEU A 307 9.45 -22.51 7.32
CA LEU A 307 10.13 -21.86 6.21
C LEU A 307 11.55 -22.43 5.99
N LYS A 308 12.27 -22.75 7.07
CA LYS A 308 13.64 -23.27 6.98
C LYS A 308 13.72 -24.73 6.52
N ASN A 309 12.84 -25.58 7.03
CA ASN A 309 13.02 -27.03 6.94
C ASN A 309 11.99 -27.70 6.03
N GLY A 310 10.86 -27.03 5.74
CA GLY A 310 9.74 -27.64 5.04
C GLY A 310 8.94 -28.63 5.90
N ASP A 311 9.46 -29.01 7.07
CA ASP A 311 8.81 -29.91 8.03
C ASP A 311 7.60 -29.25 8.70
N THR A 312 6.59 -30.06 9.05
CA THR A 312 5.39 -29.55 9.71
C THR A 312 4.91 -30.44 10.85
N PRO A 313 4.73 -29.87 12.05
CA PRO A 313 3.49 -30.04 12.80
C PRO A 313 2.41 -29.17 12.12
N PHE A 314 1.19 -29.71 11.97
CA PHE A 314 0.02 -28.94 11.54
C PHE A 314 -0.11 -27.62 12.34
N GLY A 315 -0.42 -26.51 11.67
CA GLY A 315 -0.81 -25.25 12.32
C GLY A 315 0.20 -24.08 12.26
N SER A 316 1.39 -24.23 11.66
CA SER A 316 2.35 -23.12 11.52
C SER A 316 1.94 -22.13 10.41
N HIS A 317 1.40 -20.96 10.80
CA HIS A 317 0.98 -19.91 9.87
C HIS A 317 1.55 -18.55 10.25
N GLN A 318 1.76 -17.70 9.24
CA GLN A 318 2.01 -16.27 9.43
C GLN A 318 0.68 -15.51 9.38
N SER A 319 0.48 -14.57 10.30
CA SER A 319 -0.68 -13.68 10.29
C SER A 319 -0.28 -12.28 9.85
N ILE A 320 -0.93 -11.78 8.80
CA ILE A 320 -0.63 -10.48 8.20
C ILE A 320 -1.81 -9.54 8.43
N ASN A 321 -1.62 -8.54 9.30
CA ASN A 321 -2.65 -7.57 9.66
C ASN A 321 -2.41 -6.26 8.93
N GLN A 322 -3.42 -5.75 8.23
CA GLN A 322 -3.33 -4.52 7.45
C GLN A 322 -4.36 -3.48 7.91
N SER A 323 -3.98 -2.20 7.82
CA SER A 323 -4.88 -1.07 7.97
C SER A 323 -4.61 -0.04 6.88
N LYS A 324 -5.68 0.59 6.40
CA LYS A 324 -5.68 1.66 5.40
C LYS A 324 -5.74 3.02 6.08
N PHE A 325 -4.94 3.96 5.60
CA PHE A 325 -4.89 5.37 6.01
C PHE A 325 -5.08 6.26 4.79
N ASN A 326 -5.78 7.36 4.98
CA ASN A 326 -6.12 8.34 3.95
C ASN A 326 -5.52 9.70 4.28
#